data_AF-A0A2V6WE91-F1
#
_entry.id   AF-A0A2V6WE91-F1
#
_cell.length_a   1.000
_cell.length_b   1.000
_cell.length_c   1.000
_cell.angle_alpha   90.00
_cell.angle_beta   90.00
_cell.angle_gamma   90.00
#
_symmetry.space_group_name_H-M   'P 1'
#
loop_
_entity.id
_entity.type
_entity.pdbx_description
1 polymer ?
#
loop_
_entity_poly.entity_id
_entity_poly.type
_entity_poly.pdbx_seq_one_letter_code
_entity_poly.pdbx_strand_id
1 'polypeptide(L)'
;MPPPRLAHRAVPAFRQARGFHGAVAEFKRQLIEVTLRRVGGNRTLAADVLGLQRTYLLRLMRRLGVAVPPPGRRGRILGAG
;
A
#
# COMPACT_ATOMS: atom_id res chain seq x y z
N MET A 1 -13.58 41.57 -18.88
CA MET A 1 -12.50 40.60 -18.56
C MET A 1 -12.89 39.82 -17.32
N PRO A 2 -13.23 38.52 -17.41
CA PRO A 2 -13.35 37.67 -16.23
C PRO A 2 -11.95 37.34 -15.68
N PRO A 3 -11.78 37.11 -14.36
CA PRO A 3 -10.49 36.77 -13.78
C PRO A 3 -10.03 35.37 -14.24
N PRO A 4 -8.71 35.15 -14.38
CA PRO A 4 -8.18 33.83 -14.72
C PRO A 4 -8.49 32.86 -13.59
N ARG A 5 -9.34 31.88 -13.88
CA ARG A 5 -9.60 30.76 -12.97
C ARG A 5 -8.31 29.95 -12.91
N LEU A 6 -7.49 30.21 -11.90
CA LEU A 6 -6.44 29.29 -11.50
C LEU A 6 -7.13 27.95 -11.28
N ALA A 7 -6.94 27.03 -12.22
CA ALA A 7 -7.46 25.69 -12.14
C ALA A 7 -7.09 25.16 -10.75
N HIS A 8 -8.10 24.92 -9.93
CA HIS A 8 -7.94 24.28 -8.64
C HIS A 8 -7.21 22.97 -8.95
N ARG A 9 -5.89 22.95 -8.73
CA ARG A 9 -5.02 21.81 -9.04
C ARG A 9 -5.72 20.61 -8.45
N ALA A 10 -6.27 19.77 -9.32
CA ALA A 10 -7.23 18.74 -8.96
C ALA A 10 -6.67 17.99 -7.76
N VAL A 11 -7.19 18.30 -6.57
CA VAL A 11 -6.81 17.60 -5.37
C VAL A 11 -7.28 16.18 -5.66
N PRO A 12 -6.38 15.17 -5.68
CA PRO A 12 -6.77 13.84 -6.12
C PRO A 12 -8.01 13.41 -5.33
N ALA A 13 -9.09 13.15 -6.06
CA ALA A 13 -10.43 12.88 -5.55
C ALA A 13 -10.50 11.68 -4.57
N PHE A 14 -9.38 10.96 -4.43
CA PHE A 14 -9.17 9.91 -3.44
C PHE A 14 -9.42 10.37 -1.99
N ARG A 15 -9.32 11.68 -1.69
CA ARG A 15 -9.60 12.22 -0.35
C ARG A 15 -11.06 12.32 0.04
N GLN A 16 -12.00 12.35 -0.91
CA GLN A 16 -13.35 12.86 -0.61
C GLN A 16 -14.40 11.78 -0.35
N ALA A 17 -14.14 10.51 -0.64
CA ALA A 17 -15.16 9.44 -0.53
C ALA A 17 -15.03 8.55 0.73
N ARG A 18 -14.03 8.77 1.59
CA ARG A 18 -13.81 7.92 2.77
C ARG A 18 -13.46 8.82 3.95
N GLY A 19 -14.39 9.00 4.89
CA GLY A 19 -14.14 9.77 6.12
C GLY A 19 -12.91 9.27 6.90
N PHE A 20 -12.58 9.91 8.02
CA PHE A 20 -11.36 9.68 8.81
C PHE A 20 -10.91 8.20 8.90
N HIS A 21 -11.83 7.29 9.25
CA HIS A 21 -11.53 5.86 9.37
C HIS A 21 -11.05 5.22 8.06
N GLY A 22 -11.60 5.61 6.92
CA GLY A 22 -11.17 5.08 5.63
C GLY A 22 -9.85 5.66 5.14
N ALA A 23 -9.57 6.94 5.44
CA ALA A 23 -8.26 7.53 5.20
C ALA A 23 -7.16 6.84 6.05
N VAL A 24 -7.45 6.58 7.32
CA VAL A 24 -6.55 5.84 8.22
C VAL A 24 -6.37 4.39 7.76
N ALA A 25 -7.43 3.74 7.29
CA ALA A 25 -7.36 2.37 6.76
C ALA A 25 -6.46 2.30 5.51
N GLU A 26 -6.58 3.27 4.59
CA GLU A 26 -5.74 3.35 3.39
C GLU A 26 -4.28 3.60 3.76
N PHE A 27 -4.01 4.56 4.65
CA PHE A 27 -2.65 4.82 5.12
C PHE A 27 -2.01 3.56 5.75
N LYS A 28 -2.74 2.85 6.62
CA LYS A 28 -2.27 1.60 7.23
C LYS A 28 -1.97 0.54 6.17
N ARG A 29 -2.84 0.42 5.16
CA ARG A 29 -2.64 -0.49 4.02
C ARG A 29 -1.36 -0.15 3.26
N GLN A 30 -1.19 1.11 2.86
CA GLN A 30 -0.02 1.56 2.11
C GLN A 30 1.27 1.35 2.90
N LEU A 31 1.28 1.66 4.20
CA LEU A 31 2.42 1.46 5.07
C LEU A 31 2.84 -0.02 5.14
N ILE A 32 1.86 -0.92 5.30
CA ILE A 32 2.10 -2.37 5.32
C ILE A 32 2.65 -2.83 3.96
N GLU A 33 2.07 -2.39 2.84
CA GLU A 33 2.52 -2.75 1.49
C GLU A 33 3.95 -2.29 1.18
N VAL A 34 4.29 -1.05 1.55
CA VAL A 34 5.64 -0.50 1.36
C VAL A 34 6.65 -1.28 2.19
N THR A 35 6.31 -1.58 3.45
CA THR A 35 7.20 -2.34 4.33
C THR A 35 7.42 -3.75 3.79
N LEU A 36 6.35 -4.45 3.41
CA LEU A 36 6.45 -5.79 2.83
C LEU A 36 7.30 -5.79 1.56
N ARG A 37 7.18 -4.78 0.69
CA ARG A 37 8.04 -4.64 -0.49
C ARG A 37 9.51 -4.43 -0.12
N ARG A 38 9.80 -3.57 0.87
CA ARG A 38 11.17 -3.33 1.36
C ARG A 38 11.83 -4.57 1.92
N VAL A 39 11.08 -5.43 2.62
CA VAL A 39 11.61 -6.67 3.23
C VAL A 39 11.44 -7.91 2.34
N GLY A 40 11.17 -7.74 1.04
CA GLY A 40 11.06 -8.85 0.09
C GLY A 40 9.88 -9.80 0.34
N GLY A 41 8.82 -9.32 1.00
CA GLY A 41 7.63 -10.11 1.34
C GLY A 41 7.75 -10.90 2.64
N ASN A 42 8.86 -10.78 3.38
CA ASN A 42 9.02 -11.44 4.67
C ASN A 42 8.10 -10.83 5.74
N ARG A 43 7.03 -11.55 6.07
CA ARG A 43 5.99 -11.08 7.00
C ARG A 43 6.47 -10.98 8.45
N THR A 44 7.42 -11.81 8.87
CA THR A 44 7.99 -11.74 10.22
C THR A 44 8.82 -10.48 10.34
N LEU A 45 9.74 -10.26 9.39
CA LEU A 45 10.59 -9.07 9.37
C LEU A 45 9.76 -7.78 9.20
N ALA A 46 8.69 -7.81 8.39
CA ALA A 46 7.77 -6.66 8.27
C ALA A 46 7.08 -6.34 9.61
N ALA A 47 6.72 -7.36 10.39
CA ALA A 47 6.10 -7.16 11.70
C ALA A 47 7.09 -6.53 12.68
N ASP A 48 8.33 -7.01 12.70
CA ASP A 48 9.40 -6.48 13.53
C ASP A 48 9.73 -5.02 13.17
N VAL A 49 9.86 -4.70 11.88
CA VAL A 49 10.10 -3.33 11.38
C VAL A 49 8.95 -2.39 11.73
N LEU A 50 7.71 -2.88 11.73
CA LEU A 50 6.54 -2.08 12.11
C LEU A 50 6.32 -2.03 13.63
N GLY A 51 7.11 -2.76 14.43
CA GLY A 51 6.90 -2.88 15.88
C GLY A 51 5.58 -3.55 16.23
N LEU A 52 5.06 -4.43 15.37
CA LEU A 52 3.80 -5.13 15.55
C LEU A 52 4.03 -6.60 15.83
N GLN A 53 3.15 -7.19 16.63
CA GLN A 53 3.10 -8.65 16.72
C GLN A 53 2.72 -9.24 15.36
N ARG A 54 3.42 -10.28 14.92
CA ARG A 54 3.17 -10.97 13.64
C ARG A 54 1.69 -11.37 13.44
N THR A 55 1.05 -11.89 14.49
CA THR A 55 -0.36 -12.28 14.47
C THR A 55 -1.29 -11.08 14.23
N TYR A 56 -0.96 -9.92 14.80
CA TYR A 56 -1.71 -8.68 14.60
C TYR A 56 -1.51 -8.14 13.18
N LEU A 57 -0.29 -8.17 12.65
CA LEU A 57 -0.03 -7.82 11.24
C LEU A 57 -0.87 -8.66 10.27
N LEU A 58 -0.91 -9.98 10.46
CA LEU A 58 -1.72 -10.88 9.62
C LEU A 58 -3.23 -10.61 9.74
N ARG A 59 -3.72 -10.18 10.90
CA ARG A 59 -5.11 -9.75 11.08
C ARG A 59 -5.37 -8.43 10.34
N LEU A 60 -4.46 -7.46 10.45
CA LEU A 60 -4.52 -6.19 9.72
C LEU A 60 -4.54 -6.40 8.20
N MET A 61 -3.66 -7.25 7.67
CA MET A 61 -3.58 -7.54 6.25
C MET A 61 -4.90 -8.12 5.71
N ARG A 62 -5.52 -9.06 6.45
CA ARG A 62 -6.83 -9.62 6.09
C ARG A 62 -7.93 -8.58 6.15
N ARG A 63 -7.95 -7.74 7.20
CA ARG A 63 -8.97 -6.70 7.38
C ARG A 63 -8.89 -5.59 6.34
N LEU A 64 -7.67 -5.23 5.92
CA LEU A 64 -7.40 -4.13 5.00
C LEU A 64 -7.26 -4.58 3.53
N GLY A 65 -7.37 -5.88 3.25
CA GLY A 65 -7.23 -6.42 1.89
C GLY A 65 -5.80 -6.32 1.33
N VAL A 66 -4.78 -6.36 2.19
CA VAL A 66 -3.38 -6.26 1.75
C VAL A 66 -2.89 -7.61 1.26
N ALA A 67 -2.75 -7.76 -0.05
CA ALA A 67 -2.05 -8.88 -0.66
C ALA A 67 -0.55 -8.59 -0.68
N VAL A 68 0.27 -9.52 -0.17
CA VAL A 68 1.71 -9.52 -0.49
C VAL A 68 1.79 -9.88 -1.97
N PRO A 69 2.29 -9.00 -2.86
CA PRO A 69 2.63 -9.43 -4.19
C PRO A 69 3.59 -10.61 -4.05
N PRO A 70 3.33 -11.77 -4.70
CA PRO A 70 4.23 -12.91 -4.60
C PRO A 70 5.66 -12.43 -4.91
N PRO A 71 6.68 -12.90 -4.17
CA PRO A 71 8.06 -12.54 -4.47
C PRO A 71 8.24 -12.77 -5.96
N GLY A 72 8.60 -11.71 -6.67
CA GLY A 72 8.42 -11.61 -8.11
C GLY A 72 8.81 -12.91 -8.78
N ARG A 73 7.92 -13.43 -9.63
CA ARG A 73 8.20 -14.52 -10.55
C ARG A 73 9.44 -14.06 -11.31
N ARG A 74 10.63 -14.45 -10.82
CA ARG A 74 11.93 -14.10 -11.40
C ARG A 74 11.80 -14.41 -12.87
N GLY A 75 12.04 -13.40 -13.70
CA GLY A 75 11.79 -13.45 -15.13
C GLY A 75 12.27 -14.78 -15.68
N ARG A 76 11.31 -15.61 -16.12
CA ARG A 76 11.61 -16.69 -17.03
C ARG A 76 11.84 -16.02 -18.38
N ILE A 77 13.02 -15.43 -18.52
CA ILE A 77 13.62 -15.18 -19.83
C ILE A 77 13.82 -16.58 -20.43
N LEU A 78 12.84 -17.01 -21.21
CA LEU A 78 12.98 -18.10 -22.17
C LEU A 78 13.93 -17.59 -23.25
N GLY A 79 15.17 -18.04 -23.18
CA GLY A 79 16.14 -17.87 -24.24
C GLY A 79 15.87 -18.82 -25.40
N ALA A 80 16.33 -18.34 -26.56
CA ALA A 80 16.90 -19.10 -27.68
C ALA A 80 15.98 -20.10 -28.40
N GLY A 81 15.42 -19.61 -29.52
CA GLY A 81 15.36 -20.35 -30.78
C GLY A 81 16.25 -19.64 -31.79
#